data_AF-A0A146KEJ6-F1
#
_entry.id   AF-A0A146KEJ6-F1
#
_cell.length_a   1.000
_cell.length_b   1.000
_cell.length_c   1.000
_cell.angle_alpha   90.00
_cell.angle_beta   90.00
_cell.angle_gamma   90.00
#
_symmetry.space_group_name_H-M   'P 1'
#
loop_
_entity.id
_entity.type
_entity.pdbx_description
1 polymer ?
#
loop_
_entity_poly.entity_id
_entity_poly.type
_entity_poly.pdbx_seq_one_letter_code
_entity_poly.pdbx_strand_id
1 'polypeptide(L)'
;FYQIYLKMVFAIMIAFLVAIVLSKRISTRKLFHISIGPIFLHFCIEFSPLNIAERISLALIPASSAIIFLLCPHFAILLPFKKMIERNNRTQLFGVVSYGFLFAIFPFYRKQSLLSALICLAFGDGFSAFGSNLAKILKEKQWTNKTRSGSLLCFVCSYFGQKAFGLGNLQSLVGSIICTIAEHIFKQDNVWVVALTWLAQEVLVQLK
;
A
#
# COMPACT_ATOMS: atom_id res chain seq x y z
N PHE A 1 9.43 -19.95 -13.55
CA PHE A 1 9.25 -19.51 -12.15
C PHE A 1 10.47 -18.77 -11.60
N TYR A 2 11.62 -19.44 -11.44
CA TYR A 2 12.81 -18.88 -10.77
C TYR A 2 13.31 -17.53 -11.32
N GLN A 3 13.40 -17.36 -12.65
CA GLN A 3 13.85 -16.10 -13.26
C GLN A 3 12.90 -14.92 -13.01
N ILE A 4 11.58 -15.16 -13.00
CA ILE A 4 10.57 -14.13 -12.73
C ILE A 4 10.57 -13.76 -11.24
N TYR A 5 10.69 -14.78 -10.37
CA TYR A 5 10.87 -14.58 -8.94
C TYR A 5 12.08 -13.70 -8.65
N LEU A 6 13.22 -13.97 -9.29
CA LEU A 6 14.43 -13.14 -9.17
C LEU A 6 14.21 -11.70 -9.66
N LYS A 7 13.52 -11.50 -10.79
CA LYS A 7 13.18 -10.16 -11.29
C LYS A 7 12.29 -9.38 -10.31
N MET A 8 11.30 -10.05 -9.72
CA MET A 8 10.42 -9.45 -8.72
C MET A 8 11.19 -9.07 -7.45
N VAL A 9 12.00 -10.00 -6.90
CA VAL A 9 12.84 -9.71 -5.73
C VAL A 9 13.77 -8.55 -6.01
N PHE A 10 14.41 -8.53 -7.18
CA PHE A 10 15.31 -7.46 -7.60
C PHE A 10 14.58 -6.11 -7.74
N ALA A 11 13.40 -6.09 -8.37
CA ALA A 11 12.59 -4.88 -8.51
C ALA A 11 12.13 -4.35 -7.15
N ILE A 12 11.72 -5.23 -6.23
CA ILE A 12 11.35 -4.88 -4.85
C ILE A 12 12.56 -4.34 -4.09
N MET A 13 13.75 -4.93 -4.26
CA MET A 13 14.98 -4.43 -3.66
C MET A 13 15.34 -3.02 -4.17
N ILE A 14 15.25 -2.77 -5.48
CA ILE A 14 15.50 -1.43 -6.04
C ILE A 14 14.47 -0.43 -5.50
N ALA A 15 13.19 -0.78 -5.53
CA ALA A 15 12.11 0.04 -5.01
C ALA A 15 12.32 0.39 -3.52
N PHE A 16 12.76 -0.59 -2.74
CA PHE A 16 13.11 -0.43 -1.34
C PHE A 16 14.33 0.49 -1.13
N LEU A 17 15.38 0.35 -1.95
CA LEU A 17 16.54 1.26 -1.91
C LEU A 17 16.15 2.70 -2.25
N VAL A 18 15.32 2.89 -3.28
CA VAL A 18 14.76 4.21 -3.64
C VAL A 18 13.91 4.77 -2.49
N ALA A 19 13.08 3.93 -1.86
CA ALA A 19 12.31 4.30 -0.68
C ALA A 19 13.21 4.75 0.48
N ILE A 20 14.34 4.08 0.73
CA ILE A 20 15.30 4.50 1.76
C ILE A 20 15.86 5.90 1.43
N VAL A 21 16.26 6.15 0.18
CA VAL A 21 16.80 7.46 -0.23
C VAL A 21 15.75 8.57 -0.07
N LEU A 22 14.51 8.31 -0.47
CA LEU A 22 13.40 9.26 -0.39
C LEU A 22 12.81 9.42 1.01
N SER A 23 13.08 8.48 1.93
CA SER A 23 12.57 8.51 3.32
C SER A 23 13.07 9.72 4.12
N LYS A 24 14.13 10.40 3.65
CA LYS A 24 14.56 11.69 4.21
C LYS A 24 13.50 12.79 4.06
N ARG A 25 12.53 12.63 3.14
CA ARG A 25 11.51 13.65 2.81
C ARG A 25 10.07 13.18 3.03
N ILE A 26 9.82 11.87 3.13
CA ILE A 26 8.48 11.26 3.21
C ILE A 26 8.49 10.16 4.26
N SER A 27 7.35 9.91 4.91
CA SER A 27 7.18 8.76 5.81
C SER A 27 7.55 7.45 5.09
N THR A 28 8.46 6.68 5.68
CA THR A 28 8.88 5.36 5.20
C THR A 28 7.68 4.48 4.87
N ARG A 29 6.67 4.42 5.75
CA ARG A 29 5.43 3.66 5.52
C ARG A 29 4.80 3.95 4.15
N LYS A 30 4.69 5.23 3.79
CA LYS A 30 4.04 5.67 2.55
C LYS A 30 4.89 5.36 1.31
N LEU A 31 6.21 5.40 1.45
CA LEU A 31 7.12 4.99 0.38
C LEU A 31 7.00 3.50 0.07
N PHE A 32 6.78 2.66 1.08
CA PHE A 32 6.48 1.24 0.85
C PHE A 32 5.15 1.05 0.12
N HIS A 33 4.11 1.84 0.46
CA HIS A 33 2.81 1.78 -0.20
C HIS A 33 2.91 2.06 -1.70
N ILE A 34 3.66 3.08 -2.11
CA ILE A 34 3.71 3.54 -3.51
C ILE A 34 4.73 2.78 -4.37
N SER A 35 5.62 1.99 -3.77
CA SER A 35 6.72 1.33 -4.48
C SER A 35 6.59 -0.19 -4.48
N ILE A 36 6.64 -0.82 -3.31
CA ILE A 36 6.71 -2.29 -3.18
C ILE A 36 5.35 -2.93 -3.50
N GLY A 37 4.25 -2.34 -3.02
CA GLY A 37 2.91 -2.87 -3.25
C GLY A 37 2.53 -3.04 -4.71
N PRO A 38 2.59 -1.96 -5.53
CA PRO A 38 2.25 -2.04 -6.95
C PRO A 38 3.10 -3.05 -7.71
N ILE A 39 4.41 -3.11 -7.42
CA ILE A 39 5.33 -4.08 -8.03
C ILE A 39 4.89 -5.50 -7.66
N PHE A 40 4.64 -5.77 -6.39
CA PHE A 40 4.18 -7.08 -5.93
C PHE A 40 2.84 -7.50 -6.57
N LEU A 41 1.86 -6.59 -6.61
CA LEU A 41 0.55 -6.87 -7.22
C LEU A 41 0.69 -7.18 -8.70
N HIS A 42 1.51 -6.40 -9.42
CA HIS A 42 1.76 -6.63 -10.84
C HIS A 42 2.32 -8.03 -11.11
N PHE A 43 3.36 -8.43 -10.36
CA PHE A 43 3.93 -9.77 -10.48
C PHE A 43 2.96 -10.89 -10.07
N CYS A 44 2.12 -10.68 -9.04
CA CYS A 44 1.10 -11.65 -8.65
C CYS A 44 -0.01 -11.82 -9.71
N ILE A 45 -0.33 -10.77 -10.46
CA ILE A 45 -1.28 -10.83 -11.57
C ILE A 45 -0.65 -11.57 -12.75
N GLU A 46 0.56 -11.18 -13.15
CA GLU A 46 1.28 -11.77 -14.28
C GLU A 46 1.61 -13.24 -14.07
N PHE A 47 2.12 -13.61 -12.90
CA PHE A 47 2.62 -14.97 -12.65
C PHE A 47 1.49 -16.00 -12.43
N SER A 48 0.35 -15.54 -11.90
CA SER A 48 -0.81 -16.39 -11.65
C SER A 48 -0.50 -17.72 -10.91
N PRO A 49 -0.02 -17.67 -9.65
CA PRO A 49 0.48 -18.85 -8.94
C PRO A 49 -0.60 -19.94 -8.80
N LEU A 50 -0.32 -21.11 -9.38
CA LEU A 50 -1.29 -22.20 -9.48
C LEU A 50 -1.25 -23.10 -8.25
N ASN A 51 -0.06 -23.40 -7.73
CA ASN A 51 0.12 -24.30 -6.60
C ASN A 51 0.32 -23.55 -5.26
N ILE A 52 0.10 -24.26 -4.15
CA ILE A 52 0.19 -23.68 -2.80
C ILE A 52 1.61 -23.21 -2.45
N ALA A 53 2.64 -23.91 -2.93
CA ALA A 53 4.03 -23.59 -2.65
C ALA A 53 4.44 -22.25 -3.27
N GLU A 54 4.02 -21.96 -4.50
CA GLU A 54 4.19 -20.67 -5.16
C GLU A 54 3.47 -19.55 -4.41
N ARG A 55 2.24 -19.79 -3.97
CA ARG A 55 1.46 -18.79 -3.20
C ARG A 55 2.12 -18.45 -1.87
N ILE A 56 2.60 -19.47 -1.14
CA ILE A 56 3.37 -19.29 0.09
C ILE A 56 4.65 -18.48 -0.20
N SER A 57 5.40 -18.87 -1.24
CA SER A 57 6.65 -18.20 -1.59
C SER A 57 6.45 -16.73 -1.94
N LEU A 58 5.38 -16.40 -2.67
CA LEU A 58 5.02 -15.02 -2.97
C LEU A 58 4.57 -14.27 -1.70
N ALA A 59 3.73 -14.87 -0.87
CA ALA A 59 3.24 -14.26 0.37
C ALA A 59 4.36 -13.96 1.38
N LEU A 60 5.42 -14.76 1.38
CA LEU A 60 6.61 -14.52 2.21
C LEU A 60 7.34 -13.23 1.87
N ILE A 61 7.19 -12.68 0.67
CA ILE A 61 7.87 -11.44 0.28
C ILE A 61 7.35 -10.23 1.08
N PRO A 62 6.05 -9.87 1.01
CA PRO A 62 5.54 -8.77 1.83
C PRO A 62 5.56 -9.11 3.33
N ALA A 63 5.43 -10.39 3.72
CA ALA A 63 5.55 -10.81 5.12
C ALA A 63 6.97 -10.65 5.69
N SER A 64 8.00 -10.99 4.91
CA SER A 64 9.41 -10.82 5.33
C SER A 64 9.75 -9.35 5.56
N SER A 65 9.17 -8.45 4.76
CA SER A 65 9.31 -7.01 4.99
C SER A 65 8.73 -6.62 6.35
N ALA A 66 7.52 -7.09 6.70
CA ALA A 66 6.93 -6.86 8.02
C ALA A 66 7.80 -7.44 9.17
N ILE A 67 8.35 -8.64 8.99
CA ILE A 67 9.22 -9.31 9.98
C ILE A 67 10.51 -8.51 10.19
N ILE A 68 11.14 -8.00 9.13
CA ILE A 68 12.35 -7.16 9.24
C ILE A 68 12.07 -5.91 10.09
N PHE A 69 10.92 -5.27 9.89
CA PHE A 69 10.52 -4.11 10.71
C PHE A 69 10.26 -4.50 12.18
N LEU A 70 9.64 -5.65 12.45
CA LEU A 70 9.43 -6.15 13.82
C LEU A 70 10.74 -6.50 14.55
N LEU A 71 11.70 -7.09 13.83
CA LEU A 71 12.98 -7.50 14.41
C LEU A 71 13.98 -6.33 14.53
N CYS A 72 13.80 -5.28 13.73
CA CYS A 72 14.68 -4.12 13.66
C CYS A 72 15.10 -3.51 15.02
N PRO A 73 14.21 -3.36 16.04
CA PRO A 73 14.59 -2.81 17.34
C PRO A 73 15.66 -3.63 18.09
N HIS A 74 15.76 -4.93 17.79
CA HIS A 74 16.56 -5.92 18.52
C HIS A 74 17.95 -6.17 17.92
N PHE A 75 18.20 -5.77 16.67
CA PHE A 75 19.47 -6.05 15.99
C PHE A 75 20.23 -4.76 15.61
N ALA A 76 21.46 -4.63 16.11
CA ALA A 76 22.33 -3.48 15.82
C ALA A 76 22.64 -3.30 14.33
N ILE A 77 22.67 -4.39 13.54
CA ILE A 77 22.90 -4.31 12.09
C ILE A 77 21.75 -3.61 11.35
N LEU A 78 20.56 -3.54 11.97
CA LEU A 78 19.37 -2.88 11.43
C LEU A 78 19.24 -1.43 11.92
N LEU A 79 20.30 -0.82 12.47
CA LEU A 79 20.31 0.56 12.98
C LEU A 79 19.77 1.61 11.98
N PRO A 80 20.03 1.53 10.66
CA PRO A 80 19.44 2.47 9.70
C PRO A 80 17.91 2.40 9.68
N PHE A 81 17.35 1.19 9.75
CA PHE A 81 15.90 0.97 9.84
C PHE A 81 15.36 1.41 11.20
N LYS A 82 16.14 1.17 12.27
CA LYS A 82 15.76 1.55 13.64
C LYS A 82 15.62 3.06 13.76
N LYS A 83 16.58 3.82 13.23
CA LYS A 83 16.53 5.28 13.15
C LYS A 83 15.37 5.79 12.27
N MET A 84 14.94 5.04 11.26
CA MET A 84 13.77 5.36 10.45
C MET A 84 12.45 5.13 11.21
N ILE A 85 12.37 4.08 12.03
CA ILE A 85 11.21 3.74 12.87
C ILE A 85 11.11 4.69 14.07
N GLU A 86 12.22 4.93 14.78
CA GLU A 86 12.27 5.76 15.99
C GLU A 86 11.95 7.23 15.72
N ARG A 87 12.24 7.74 14.52
CA ARG A 87 11.83 9.09 14.11
C ARG A 87 10.33 9.31 14.08
N ASN A 88 9.50 8.26 14.07
CA ASN A 88 8.06 8.39 13.90
C ASN A 88 7.24 7.28 14.61
N ASN A 89 7.29 7.20 15.94
CA ASN A 89 6.28 6.61 16.83
C ASN A 89 5.82 5.12 16.60
N ARG A 90 5.40 4.42 17.66
CA ARG A 90 4.99 3.00 17.62
C ARG A 90 3.90 2.67 16.57
N THR A 91 3.03 3.64 16.26
CA THR A 91 1.94 3.51 15.28
C THR A 91 2.41 3.32 13.83
N GLN A 92 3.61 3.78 13.45
CA GLN A 92 4.13 3.51 12.10
C GLN A 92 4.61 2.07 11.94
N LEU A 93 5.18 1.47 12.99
CA LEU A 93 5.60 0.07 12.98
C LEU A 93 4.38 -0.84 12.73
N PHE A 94 3.31 -0.63 13.49
CA PHE A 94 2.06 -1.37 13.29
C PHE A 94 1.55 -1.21 11.87
N GLY A 95 1.48 0.02 11.34
CA GLY A 95 1.01 0.25 9.97
C GLY A 95 1.81 -0.45 8.87
N VAL A 96 3.14 -0.51 9.00
CA VAL A 96 4.02 -1.24 8.05
C VAL A 96 3.81 -2.76 8.15
N VAL A 97 3.63 -3.27 9.37
CA VAL A 97 3.37 -4.70 9.61
C VAL A 97 2.01 -5.12 9.07
N SER A 98 0.95 -4.36 9.39
CA SER A 98 -0.40 -4.59 8.87
C SER A 98 -0.40 -4.58 7.34
N TYR A 99 0.36 -3.67 6.72
CA TYR A 99 0.50 -3.60 5.28
C TYR A 99 1.11 -4.88 4.68
N GLY A 100 2.24 -5.35 5.23
CA GLY A 100 2.89 -6.58 4.76
C GLY A 100 1.96 -7.78 4.82
N PHE A 101 1.19 -7.91 5.89
CA PHE A 101 0.20 -8.99 6.02
C PHE A 101 -0.98 -8.85 5.05
N LEU A 102 -1.53 -7.64 4.86
CA LEU A 102 -2.64 -7.42 3.92
C LEU A 102 -2.27 -7.80 2.48
N PHE A 103 -1.04 -7.48 2.05
CA PHE A 103 -0.55 -7.88 0.73
C PHE A 103 -0.23 -9.38 0.64
N ALA A 104 0.23 -10.00 1.73
CA ALA A 104 0.51 -11.44 1.78
C ALA A 104 -0.74 -12.32 1.59
N ILE A 105 -1.95 -11.79 1.81
CA ILE A 105 -3.22 -12.49 1.59
C ILE A 105 -3.54 -12.61 0.09
N PHE A 106 -3.08 -11.67 -0.74
CA PHE A 106 -3.48 -11.58 -2.15
C PHE A 106 -3.16 -12.84 -3.00
N PRO A 107 -1.99 -13.49 -2.89
CA PRO A 107 -1.70 -14.72 -3.62
C PRO A 107 -2.71 -15.85 -3.35
N PHE A 108 -3.37 -15.85 -2.19
CA PHE A 108 -4.38 -16.85 -1.82
C PHE A 108 -5.79 -16.44 -2.26
N TYR A 109 -6.13 -15.15 -2.11
CA TYR A 109 -7.46 -14.61 -2.39
C TYR A 109 -7.42 -13.62 -3.56
N ARG A 110 -7.13 -14.14 -4.76
CA ARG A 110 -6.96 -13.36 -6.01
C ARG A 110 -8.26 -12.82 -6.59
N LYS A 111 -9.12 -12.25 -5.75
CA LYS A 111 -10.35 -11.60 -6.18
C LYS A 111 -10.08 -10.18 -6.69
N GLN A 112 -10.82 -9.77 -7.71
CA GLN A 112 -10.73 -8.41 -8.28
C GLN A 112 -11.08 -7.33 -7.26
N SER A 113 -12.01 -7.62 -6.35
CA SER A 113 -12.42 -6.78 -5.23
C SER A 113 -11.29 -6.54 -4.22
N LEU A 114 -10.55 -7.59 -3.84
CA LEU A 114 -9.35 -7.46 -2.99
C LEU A 114 -8.23 -6.72 -3.72
N LEU A 115 -8.04 -6.99 -5.03
CA LEU A 115 -7.09 -6.24 -5.85
C LEU A 115 -7.38 -4.74 -5.83
N SER A 116 -8.63 -4.35 -6.06
CA SER A 116 -9.08 -2.95 -5.98
C SER A 116 -8.74 -2.33 -4.63
N ALA A 117 -9.04 -3.02 -3.53
CA ALA A 117 -8.75 -2.56 -2.18
C ALA A 117 -7.25 -2.35 -1.91
N LEU A 118 -6.41 -3.29 -2.36
CA LEU A 118 -4.95 -3.20 -2.21
C LEU A 118 -4.34 -2.09 -3.08
N ILE A 119 -4.88 -1.86 -4.28
CA ILE A 119 -4.49 -0.72 -5.13
C ILE A 119 -4.89 0.60 -4.47
N CYS A 120 -6.10 0.70 -3.91
CA CYS A 120 -6.55 1.87 -3.16
C CYS A 120 -5.63 2.18 -1.97
N LEU A 121 -5.18 1.15 -1.24
CA LEU A 121 -4.20 1.30 -0.17
C LEU A 121 -2.81 1.73 -0.70
N ALA A 122 -2.31 1.12 -1.78
CA ALA A 122 -1.01 1.43 -2.35
C ALA A 122 -0.94 2.84 -2.94
N PHE A 123 -1.88 3.19 -3.82
CA PHE A 123 -1.87 4.45 -4.56
C PHE A 123 -2.64 5.55 -3.84
N GLY A 124 -3.84 5.28 -3.33
CA GLY A 124 -4.63 6.32 -2.66
C GLY A 124 -3.99 6.74 -1.36
N ASP A 125 -3.93 5.82 -0.40
CA ASP A 125 -3.37 6.13 0.92
C ASP A 125 -1.87 6.48 0.84
N GLY A 126 -1.09 5.78 0.02
CA GLY A 126 0.32 6.07 -0.22
C GLY A 126 0.59 7.49 -0.71
N PHE A 127 -0.14 7.98 -1.73
CA PHE A 127 0.09 9.31 -2.30
C PHE A 127 -0.58 10.45 -1.51
N SER A 128 -1.57 10.16 -0.66
CA SER A 128 -2.23 11.18 0.16
C SER A 128 -1.27 11.97 1.05
N ALA A 129 -0.13 11.39 1.43
CA ALA A 129 0.90 12.04 2.24
C ALA A 129 1.58 13.22 1.53
N PHE A 130 1.70 13.17 0.20
CA PHE A 130 2.24 14.28 -0.60
C PHE A 130 1.32 15.50 -0.59
N GLY A 131 0.03 15.32 -0.31
CA GLY A 131 -0.92 16.41 -0.19
C GLY A 131 -0.67 17.34 0.99
N SER A 132 0.10 16.91 1.99
CA SER A 132 0.56 17.80 3.07
C SER A 132 1.60 18.81 2.56
N ASN A 133 2.47 18.41 1.64
CA ASN A 133 3.45 19.30 1.00
C ASN A 133 2.76 20.26 0.03
N LEU A 134 1.81 19.75 -0.77
CA LEU A 134 1.03 20.58 -1.69
C LEU A 134 0.19 21.62 -0.93
N ALA A 135 -0.45 21.23 0.17
CA ALA A 135 -1.20 22.14 1.02
C ALA A 135 -0.36 23.27 1.61
N LYS A 136 0.91 23.01 1.98
CA LYS A 136 1.84 24.07 2.44
C LYS A 136 2.11 25.10 1.35
N ILE A 137 2.30 24.65 0.10
CA ILE A 137 2.52 25.52 -1.05
C ILE A 137 1.25 26.35 -1.33
N LEU A 138 0.08 25.71 -1.29
CA LEU A 138 -1.22 26.34 -1.54
C LEU A 138 -1.77 27.13 -0.34
N LYS A 139 -1.05 27.17 0.79
CA LYS A 139 -1.48 27.80 2.04
C LYS A 139 -2.87 27.31 2.51
N GLU A 140 -3.18 26.04 2.26
CA GLU A 140 -4.44 25.43 2.70
C GLU A 140 -4.44 25.25 4.23
N LYS A 141 -5.52 25.69 4.88
CA LYS A 141 -5.79 25.29 6.26
C LYS A 141 -6.17 23.81 6.31
N GLN A 142 -5.62 23.10 7.29
CA GLN A 142 -6.09 21.76 7.63
C GLN A 142 -7.55 21.85 8.07
N TRP A 143 -8.42 21.10 7.41
CA TRP A 143 -9.86 21.08 7.71
C TRP A 143 -10.18 20.07 8.81
N THR A 144 -9.35 19.03 8.93
CA THR A 144 -9.32 18.04 10.02
C THR A 144 -7.85 17.64 10.28
N ASN A 145 -7.54 16.34 10.25
CA ASN A 145 -6.17 15.82 10.25
C ASN A 145 -5.61 15.62 8.83
N LYS A 146 -6.42 15.89 7.80
CA LYS A 146 -6.06 15.80 6.38
C LYS A 146 -6.31 17.14 5.70
N THR A 147 -5.50 17.40 4.67
CA THR A 147 -5.66 18.57 3.79
C THR A 147 -6.59 18.21 2.64
N ARG A 148 -7.25 19.20 2.04
CA ARG A 148 -8.08 18.98 0.85
C ARG A 148 -7.23 18.42 -0.29
N SER A 149 -6.03 18.97 -0.46
CA SER A 149 -5.00 18.42 -1.34
C SER A 149 -4.68 16.94 -1.08
N GLY A 150 -4.61 16.50 0.17
CA GLY A 150 -4.36 15.10 0.54
C GLY A 150 -5.51 14.16 0.19
N SER A 151 -6.76 14.59 0.44
CA SER A 151 -7.94 13.82 0.04
C SER A 151 -8.09 13.75 -1.48
N LEU A 152 -7.83 14.85 -2.19
CA LEU A 152 -7.87 14.89 -3.65
C LEU A 152 -6.82 13.95 -4.25
N LEU A 153 -5.58 13.98 -3.76
CA LEU A 153 -4.54 13.05 -4.21
C LEU A 153 -4.90 11.59 -3.89
N CYS A 154 -5.49 11.33 -2.73
CA CYS A 154 -5.97 9.98 -2.39
C CYS A 154 -6.95 9.47 -3.47
N PHE A 155 -7.98 10.25 -3.78
CA PHE A 155 -8.99 9.92 -4.77
C PHE A 155 -8.40 9.75 -6.19
N VAL A 156 -7.61 10.73 -6.64
CA VAL A 156 -7.06 10.75 -8.00
C VAL A 156 -6.09 9.59 -8.20
N CYS A 157 -5.17 9.38 -7.27
CA CYS A 157 -4.18 8.31 -7.37
C CYS A 157 -4.81 6.92 -7.23
N SER A 158 -5.82 6.73 -6.37
CA SER A 158 -6.54 5.45 -6.33
C SER A 158 -7.30 5.17 -7.61
N TYR A 159 -7.88 6.19 -8.25
CA TYR A 159 -8.62 6.02 -9.50
C TYR A 159 -7.68 5.61 -10.63
N PHE A 160 -6.61 6.38 -10.85
CA PHE A 160 -5.62 6.09 -11.90
C PHE A 160 -4.83 4.81 -11.62
N GLY A 161 -4.53 4.51 -10.36
CA GLY A 161 -3.95 3.23 -9.97
C GLY A 161 -4.83 2.06 -10.38
N GLN A 162 -6.13 2.11 -10.08
CA GLN A 162 -7.06 1.05 -10.48
C GLN A 162 -7.18 0.93 -12.00
N LYS A 163 -7.10 2.05 -12.72
CA LYS A 163 -7.05 2.07 -14.18
C LYS A 163 -5.80 1.44 -14.77
N ALA A 164 -4.63 1.72 -14.19
CA ALA A 164 -3.37 1.10 -14.62
C ALA A 164 -3.40 -0.44 -14.48
N PHE A 165 -4.22 -0.96 -13.57
CA PHE A 165 -4.43 -2.39 -13.36
C PHE A 165 -5.69 -2.94 -14.08
N GLY A 166 -6.27 -2.18 -15.00
CA GLY A 166 -7.34 -2.66 -15.89
C GLY A 166 -8.73 -2.73 -15.26
N LEU A 167 -8.98 -2.08 -14.12
CA LEU A 167 -10.31 -2.10 -13.49
C LEU A 167 -11.33 -1.21 -14.23
N GLY A 168 -12.61 -1.59 -14.15
CA GLY A 168 -13.72 -0.87 -14.79
C GLY A 168 -13.90 0.55 -14.23
N ASN A 169 -14.52 1.45 -15.01
CA ASN A 169 -14.76 2.85 -14.59
C ASN A 169 -15.53 2.91 -13.26
N LEU A 170 -16.65 2.19 -13.16
CA LEU A 170 -17.50 2.22 -11.98
C LEU A 170 -16.79 1.65 -10.73
N GLN A 171 -16.09 0.53 -10.89
CA GLN A 171 -15.27 -0.07 -9.81
C GLN A 171 -14.21 0.93 -9.33
N SER A 172 -13.48 1.54 -10.27
CA SER A 172 -12.42 2.51 -9.97
C SER A 172 -12.97 3.73 -9.24
N LEU A 173 -14.13 4.24 -9.67
CA LEU A 173 -14.80 5.37 -9.05
C LEU A 173 -15.24 5.03 -7.62
N VAL A 174 -16.01 3.96 -7.44
CA VAL A 174 -16.52 3.53 -6.12
C VAL A 174 -15.36 3.26 -5.16
N GLY A 175 -14.34 2.52 -5.60
CA GLY A 175 -13.18 2.20 -4.77
C GLY A 175 -12.43 3.46 -4.34
N SER A 176 -12.32 4.45 -5.22
CA SER A 176 -11.64 5.73 -4.90
C SER A 176 -12.44 6.58 -3.91
N ILE A 177 -13.77 6.62 -4.06
CA ILE A 177 -14.66 7.30 -3.10
C ILE A 177 -14.53 6.66 -1.72
N ILE A 178 -14.69 5.34 -1.64
CA ILE A 178 -14.65 4.61 -0.37
C ILE A 178 -13.28 4.72 0.28
N CYS A 179 -12.19 4.59 -0.48
CA CYS A 179 -10.84 4.80 0.02
C CYS A 179 -10.66 6.20 0.62
N THR A 180 -11.13 7.23 -0.07
CA THR A 180 -11.04 8.63 0.40
C THR A 180 -11.86 8.87 1.66
N ILE A 181 -13.06 8.31 1.74
CA ILE A 181 -13.93 8.38 2.94
C ILE A 181 -13.28 7.64 4.11
N ALA A 182 -12.82 6.40 3.88
CA ALA A 182 -12.17 5.58 4.90
C ALA A 182 -10.93 6.28 5.46
N GLU A 183 -10.11 6.87 4.59
CA GLU A 183 -8.92 7.62 5.00
C GLU A 183 -9.26 8.92 5.76
N HIS A 184 -10.44 9.51 5.51
CA HIS A 184 -10.90 10.69 6.23
C HIS A 184 -11.44 10.35 7.63
N ILE A 185 -12.12 9.21 7.77
CA ILE A 185 -12.77 8.77 9.01
C ILE A 185 -11.77 8.04 9.91
N PHE A 186 -11.07 7.04 9.38
CA PHE A 186 -10.22 6.12 10.13
C PHE A 186 -8.77 6.57 10.05
N LYS A 187 -8.45 7.56 10.90
CA LYS A 187 -7.22 8.37 10.90
C LYS A 187 -5.88 7.63 10.73
N GLN A 188 -5.76 6.31 10.97
CA GLN A 188 -4.46 5.61 10.96
C GLN A 188 -4.47 4.12 10.52
N ASP A 189 -5.62 3.53 10.20
CA ASP A 189 -5.73 2.09 10.05
C ASP A 189 -5.91 1.67 8.59
N ASN A 190 -4.78 1.29 7.98
CA ASN A 190 -4.66 0.69 6.65
C ASN A 190 -5.66 -0.48 6.44
N VAL A 191 -6.02 -1.16 7.53
CA VAL A 191 -6.97 -2.28 7.53
C VAL A 191 -8.38 -1.82 7.14
N TRP A 192 -8.85 -0.67 7.62
CA TRP A 192 -10.20 -0.18 7.30
C TRP A 192 -10.31 0.25 5.85
N VAL A 193 -9.27 0.87 5.29
CA VAL A 193 -9.24 1.20 3.85
C VAL A 193 -9.42 -0.07 3.03
N VAL A 194 -8.70 -1.14 3.37
CA VAL A 194 -8.81 -2.42 2.64
C VAL A 194 -10.17 -3.08 2.89
N ALA A 195 -10.61 -3.19 4.13
CA ALA A 195 -11.86 -3.88 4.49
C ALA A 195 -13.09 -3.21 3.86
N LEU A 196 -13.21 -1.89 3.98
CA LEU A 196 -14.35 -1.14 3.44
C LEU A 196 -14.33 -1.12 1.92
N THR A 197 -13.17 -0.91 1.31
CA THR A 197 -13.05 -0.92 -0.15
C THR A 197 -13.34 -2.31 -0.70
N TRP A 198 -12.80 -3.37 -0.07
CA TRP A 198 -13.06 -4.74 -0.47
C TRP A 198 -14.54 -5.08 -0.39
N LEU A 199 -15.20 -4.79 0.75
CA LEU A 199 -16.63 -5.04 0.94
C LEU A 199 -17.48 -4.30 -0.10
N ALA A 200 -17.20 -3.00 -0.31
CA ALA A 200 -17.94 -2.21 -1.30
C ALA A 200 -17.81 -2.77 -2.71
N GLN A 201 -16.64 -3.30 -3.07
CA GLN A 201 -16.42 -3.92 -4.37
C GLN A 201 -17.09 -5.30 -4.48
N GLU A 202 -17.14 -6.11 -3.42
CA GLU A 202 -17.90 -7.37 -3.43
C GLU A 202 -19.39 -7.10 -3.66
N VAL A 203 -19.97 -6.12 -2.96
CA VAL A 203 -21.37 -5.70 -3.17
C VAL A 203 -21.58 -5.23 -4.61
N LEU A 204 -20.67 -4.40 -5.13
CA LEU A 204 -20.76 -3.92 -6.51
C LEU A 204 -20.68 -5.05 -7.55
N VAL A 205 -19.90 -6.10 -7.27
CA VAL A 205 -19.80 -7.29 -8.14
C VAL A 205 -21.09 -8.12 -8.07
N GLN A 206 -21.72 -8.26 -6.90
CA GLN A 206 -22.98 -9.00 -6.74
C GLN A 206 -24.20 -8.31 -7.38
N LEU A 207 -24.14 -6.99 -7.59
CA LEU A 207 -25.22 -6.21 -8.21
C LEU A 207 -25.16 -6.20 -9.75
N LYS A 208 -24.15 -6.83 -10.36
CA LYS A 208 -23.99 -6.94 -11.82
C LYS A 208 -24.31 -8.34 -12.30
#